data_AF-A0A150GR23-F1
#
_entry.id   AF-A0A150GR23-F1
#
_cell.length_a   1.000
_cell.length_b   1.000
_cell.length_c   1.000
_cell.angle_alpha   90.00
_cell.angle_beta   90.00
_cell.angle_gamma   90.00
#
_symmetry.space_group_name_H-M   'P 1'
#
loop_
_entity.id
_entity.type
_entity.pdbx_description
1 polymer ?
#
loop_
_entity_poly.entity_id
_entity_poly.type
_entity_poly.pdbx_seq_one_letter_code
_entity_poly.pdbx_strand_id
1 'polypeptide(L)'
;MAMLQSGVFGKASVVRPVRVAAPCRVRLTVCNSFKNGENINLSKVPGYQRTEQDTGSSEVQVARLSARIAQISKHLSQNKKDFAARRGLEAVLSQRKSLLQYIYKQDRALYVKLVTDFGIRSVVVSDTRGAARKKEEAAV
;
A
#
# COMPACT_ATOMS: atom_id res chain seq x y z
N MET A 1 -55.09 -33.05 22.27
CA MET A 1 -53.87 -32.51 22.90
C MET A 1 -52.92 -32.05 21.81
N ALA A 2 -52.99 -30.76 21.45
CA ALA A 2 -52.14 -30.16 20.42
C ALA A 2 -50.93 -29.51 21.11
N MET A 3 -49.73 -30.04 20.89
CA MET A 3 -48.48 -29.37 21.29
C MET A 3 -48.10 -28.38 20.18
N LEU A 4 -48.37 -27.09 20.43
CA LEU A 4 -47.82 -26.00 19.61
C LEU A 4 -46.31 -25.90 19.85
N GLN A 5 -45.54 -26.07 18.78
CA GLN A 5 -44.13 -25.69 18.71
C GLN A 5 -44.03 -24.15 18.73
N SER A 6 -43.65 -23.59 19.87
CA SER A 6 -43.22 -22.21 20.00
C SER A 6 -41.69 -22.15 19.99
N GLY A 7 -41.10 -21.70 18.89
CA GLY A 7 -39.67 -21.39 18.91
C GLY A 7 -39.00 -21.23 17.56
N VAL A 8 -39.12 -20.05 16.94
CA VAL A 8 -37.98 -19.38 16.29
C VAL A 8 -38.25 -17.86 16.31
N PHE A 9 -37.99 -17.19 17.45
CA PHE A 9 -37.86 -15.74 17.45
C PHE A 9 -36.54 -15.40 16.75
N GLY A 10 -36.64 -15.03 15.47
CA GLY A 10 -35.52 -14.51 14.70
C GLY A 10 -34.88 -13.34 15.43
N LYS A 11 -33.59 -13.45 15.72
CA LYS A 11 -32.77 -12.32 16.19
C LYS A 11 -32.74 -11.30 15.06
N ALA A 12 -33.64 -10.33 15.11
CA ALA A 12 -33.48 -9.08 14.35
C ALA A 12 -32.16 -8.47 14.81
N SER A 13 -31.10 -8.68 14.02
CA SER A 13 -29.83 -8.01 14.19
C SER A 13 -30.08 -6.51 13.98
N VAL A 14 -30.24 -5.79 15.09
CA VAL A 14 -30.21 -4.33 15.12
C VAL A 14 -28.82 -3.92 14.67
N VAL A 15 -28.65 -3.69 13.37
CA VAL A 15 -27.50 -2.95 12.85
C VAL A 15 -27.66 -1.54 13.40
N ARG A 16 -26.98 -1.26 14.52
CA ARG A 16 -26.90 0.09 15.06
C ARG A 16 -26.28 0.96 13.96
N PRO A 17 -26.93 2.04 13.51
CA PRO A 17 -26.27 2.96 12.60
C PRO A 17 -25.07 3.53 13.34
N VAL A 18 -23.88 3.36 12.77
CA VAL A 18 -22.69 4.05 13.26
C VAL A 18 -23.01 5.54 13.15
N ARG A 19 -23.29 6.20 14.28
CA ARG A 19 -23.33 7.66 14.35
C ARG A 19 -21.92 8.12 14.01
N VAL A 20 -21.70 8.45 12.75
CA VAL A 20 -20.49 9.15 12.33
C VAL A 20 -20.60 10.54 12.94
N ALA A 21 -19.95 10.75 14.08
CA ALA A 21 -19.79 12.07 14.65
C ALA A 21 -19.23 12.98 13.55
N ALA A 22 -19.85 14.16 13.37
CA ALA A 22 -19.40 15.18 12.46
C ALA A 22 -17.88 15.37 12.61
N PRO A 23 -17.13 15.59 11.52
CA PRO A 23 -15.71 15.85 11.63
C PRO A 23 -15.54 17.08 12.51
N CYS A 24 -15.08 16.88 13.74
CA CYS A 24 -14.48 17.94 14.53
C CYS A 24 -13.48 18.60 13.59
N ARG A 25 -13.71 19.88 13.26
CA ARG A 25 -12.80 20.67 12.42
C ARG A 25 -11.52 20.87 13.21
N VAL A 26 -10.73 19.81 13.33
CA VAL A 26 -9.36 19.89 13.77
C VAL A 26 -8.72 20.73 12.68
N ARG A 27 -8.51 22.01 13.00
CA ARG A 27 -7.48 22.79 12.33
C ARG A 27 -6.21 22.03 12.65
N LEU A 28 -5.88 21.07 11.78
CA LEU A 28 -4.57 20.47 11.72
C LEU A 28 -3.66 21.64 11.45
N THR A 29 -3.17 22.27 12.52
CA THR A 29 -1.94 23.02 12.47
C THR A 29 -0.94 22.01 11.96
N VAL A 30 -0.67 22.09 10.66
CA VAL A 30 0.42 21.36 10.03
C VAL A 30 1.63 21.65 10.90
N CYS A 31 2.06 20.64 11.65
CA CYS A 31 3.19 20.78 12.55
C CYS A 31 4.35 21.34 11.72
N ASN A 32 5.12 22.29 12.24
CA ASN A 32 6.27 22.88 11.57
C ASN A 32 7.30 21.82 11.10
N SER A 33 7.19 20.57 11.59
CA SER A 33 7.91 19.38 11.12
C SER A 33 7.63 18.98 9.65
N PHE A 34 6.55 19.47 9.03
CA PHE A 34 6.26 19.28 7.59
C PHE A 34 7.05 20.25 6.69
N LYS A 35 7.84 21.16 7.27
CA LYS A 35 8.72 22.10 6.56
C LYS A 35 10.16 21.59 6.46
N ASN A 36 10.38 20.27 6.40
CA ASN A 36 11.69 19.74 6.04
C ASN A 36 11.65 19.34 4.57
N GLY A 37 11.75 20.38 3.72
CA GLY A 37 12.11 20.24 2.32
C GLY A 37 13.55 19.76 2.23
N GLU A 38 13.74 18.45 2.31
CA GLU A 38 14.95 17.80 1.79
C GLU A 38 14.55 16.94 0.60
N ASN A 39 14.80 17.52 -0.58
CA ASN A 39 14.56 16.94 -1.90
C ASN A 39 15.62 15.88 -2.17
N ILE A 40 15.27 14.59 -2.24
CA ILE A 40 16.22 13.56 -2.71
C ILE A 40 15.43 12.30 -3.14
N ASN A 41 15.50 11.66 -4.31
CA ASN A 41 16.19 11.88 -5.59
C ASN A 41 15.12 11.76 -6.69
N LEU A 42 14.64 12.88 -7.25
CA LEU A 42 13.79 12.83 -8.45
C LEU A 42 14.61 12.64 -9.73
N SER A 43 15.95 12.59 -9.60
CA SER A 43 16.91 12.40 -10.70
C SER A 43 16.78 11.07 -11.43
N LYS A 44 16.24 10.03 -10.77
CA LYS A 44 15.95 8.74 -11.41
C LYS A 44 14.60 8.70 -12.12
N VAL A 45 13.69 9.64 -11.83
CA VAL A 45 12.34 9.68 -12.43
C VAL A 45 12.31 9.96 -13.95
N PRO A 46 13.14 10.84 -14.54
CA PRO A 46 13.02 11.17 -15.98
C PRO A 46 13.27 9.98 -16.91
N GLY A 47 14.02 8.95 -16.46
CA GLY A 47 14.28 7.75 -17.25
C GLY A 47 13.11 6.77 -17.36
N TYR A 48 12.05 6.92 -16.54
CA TYR A 48 10.90 6.02 -16.54
C TYR A 48 9.58 6.71 -16.90
N GLN A 49 9.63 7.98 -17.25
CA GLN A 49 8.46 8.71 -17.73
C GLN A 49 8.13 8.26 -19.16
N ARG A 50 6.88 7.84 -19.40
CA ARG A 50 6.39 7.53 -20.75
C ARG A 50 6.10 8.80 -21.54
N THR A 51 5.84 9.89 -20.84
CA THR A 51 5.52 11.21 -21.37
C THR A 51 6.11 12.26 -20.43
N GLU A 52 6.46 13.43 -20.94
CA GLU A 52 7.17 14.49 -20.20
C GLU A 52 6.46 14.96 -18.91
N GLN A 53 5.15 14.74 -18.80
CA GLN A 53 4.33 15.09 -17.62
C GLN A 53 3.78 13.87 -16.88
N ASP A 54 4.28 12.67 -17.17
CA ASP A 54 3.73 11.45 -16.58
C ASP A 54 4.00 11.39 -15.07
N THR A 55 2.91 11.44 -14.32
CA THR A 55 2.85 11.42 -12.86
C THR A 55 2.22 10.13 -12.34
N GLY A 56 1.58 9.36 -13.21
CA GLY A 56 0.72 8.23 -12.88
C GLY A 56 1.35 6.87 -13.17
N SER A 57 2.38 6.78 -14.01
CA SER A 57 3.09 5.52 -14.28
C SER A 57 3.53 4.79 -13.01
N SER A 58 3.44 3.46 -13.06
CA SER A 58 3.80 2.59 -11.92
C SER A 58 5.29 2.75 -11.56
N GLU A 59 6.13 2.93 -12.57
CA GLU A 59 7.57 3.14 -12.48
C GLU A 59 7.90 4.47 -11.77
N VAL A 60 7.22 5.54 -12.18
CA VAL A 60 7.32 6.88 -11.57
C VAL A 60 6.87 6.85 -10.11
N GLN A 61 5.77 6.15 -9.81
CA GLN A 61 5.28 5.99 -8.44
C GLN A 61 6.27 5.23 -7.54
N VAL A 62 6.90 4.16 -8.04
CA VAL A 62 7.92 3.40 -7.29
C VAL A 62 9.12 4.29 -6.95
N ALA A 63 9.55 5.14 -7.88
CA ALA A 63 10.63 6.10 -7.64
C ALA A 63 10.25 7.13 -6.56
N ARG A 64 9.04 7.70 -6.60
CA ARG A 64 8.52 8.64 -5.58
C ARG A 64 8.38 8.01 -4.20
N LEU A 65 7.84 6.79 -4.12
CA LEU A 65 7.72 6.06 -2.85
C LEU A 65 9.10 5.76 -2.26
N SER A 66 10.09 5.45 -3.09
CA SER A 66 11.47 5.22 -2.65
C SER A 66 12.12 6.47 -2.06
N ALA A 67 11.88 7.64 -2.65
CA ALA A 67 12.28 8.93 -2.07
C ALA A 67 11.61 9.15 -0.69
N ARG A 68 10.31 8.87 -0.59
CA ARG A 68 9.56 9.02 0.67
C ARG A 68 10.05 8.07 1.77
N ILE A 69 10.44 6.85 1.41
CA ILE A 69 11.05 5.88 2.35
C ILE A 69 12.34 6.44 2.93
N ALA A 70 13.22 7.02 2.10
CA ALA A 70 14.47 7.61 2.56
C ALA A 70 14.22 8.77 3.55
N GLN A 71 13.26 9.63 3.26
CA GLN A 71 12.86 10.74 4.15
C GLN A 71 12.34 10.24 5.49
N ILE A 72 11.38 9.31 5.49
CA ILE A 72 10.80 8.78 6.73
C ILE A 72 11.87 8.02 7.53
N SER A 73 12.76 7.28 6.87
CA SER A 73 13.84 6.55 7.55
C SER A 73 14.82 7.50 8.24
N LYS A 74 15.15 8.65 7.64
CA LYS A 74 15.97 9.70 8.26
C LYS A 74 15.26 10.30 9.48
N HIS A 75 13.96 10.61 9.35
CA HIS A 75 13.14 11.14 10.45
C HIS A 75 13.07 10.19 11.65
N LEU A 76 12.88 8.89 11.40
CA LEU A 76 12.79 7.87 12.45
C LEU A 76 14.13 7.65 13.18
N SER A 77 15.26 7.85 12.51
CA SER A 77 16.59 7.72 13.12
C SER A 77 16.79 8.77 14.22
N GLN A 78 16.27 9.98 14.00
CA GLN A 78 16.27 11.06 15.00
C GLN A 78 15.14 10.89 16.03
N ASN A 79 13.99 10.37 15.60
CA ASN A 79 12.77 10.28 16.41
C ASN A 79 12.37 8.83 16.72
N LYS A 80 13.07 8.20 17.67
CA LYS A 80 12.86 6.78 18.02
C LYS A 80 11.49 6.46 18.63
N LYS A 81 10.81 7.46 19.22
CA LYS A 81 9.52 7.29 19.92
C LYS A 81 8.30 7.59 19.02
N ASP A 82 8.51 7.95 17.76
CA ASP A 82 7.42 8.28 16.84
C ASP A 82 6.85 7.01 16.16
N PHE A 83 5.87 6.38 16.81
CA PHE A 83 5.18 5.19 16.30
C PHE A 83 4.22 5.50 15.14
N ALA A 84 3.76 6.75 15.00
CA ALA A 84 2.88 7.13 13.90
C ALA A 84 3.67 7.19 12.58
N ALA A 85 4.85 7.80 12.59
CA ALA A 85 5.75 7.81 11.44
C ALA A 85 6.22 6.40 11.05
N ARG A 86 6.46 5.50 12.03
CA ARG A 86 6.81 4.10 11.76
C ARG A 86 5.69 3.34 11.06
N ARG A 87 4.43 3.53 11.48
CA ARG A 87 3.26 2.98 10.76
C ARG A 87 3.15 3.56 9.35
N GLY A 88 3.43 4.85 9.19
CA GLY A 88 3.50 5.50 7.87
C GLY A 88 4.57 4.89 6.96
N LEU A 89 5.74 4.55 7.51
CA LEU A 89 6.81 3.87 6.76
C LEU A 89 6.33 2.50 6.25
N GLU A 90 5.72 1.70 7.13
CA GLU A 90 5.23 0.37 6.79
C GLU A 90 4.15 0.42 5.69
N ALA A 91 3.26 1.43 5.73
CA ALA A 91 2.26 1.66 4.69
C ALA A 91 2.87 2.05 3.33
N VAL A 92 3.91 2.89 3.32
CA VAL A 92 4.61 3.26 2.07
C VAL A 92 5.38 2.05 1.49
N LEU A 93 5.99 1.23 2.36
CA LEU A 93 6.66 0.00 1.95
C LEU A 93 5.68 -1.02 1.35
N SER A 94 4.49 -1.19 1.94
CA SER A 94 3.46 -2.09 1.43
C SER A 94 2.91 -1.62 0.08
N GLN A 95 2.65 -0.33 -0.09
CA GLN A 95 2.23 0.25 -1.37
C GLN A 95 3.28 0.02 -2.47
N ARG A 96 4.56 0.26 -2.17
CA ARG A 96 5.66 0.01 -3.12
C ARG A 96 5.74 -1.47 -3.51
N LYS A 97 5.57 -2.38 -2.54
CA LYS A 97 5.55 -3.83 -2.79
C LYS A 97 4.41 -4.21 -3.74
N SER A 98 3.20 -3.67 -3.55
CA SER A 98 2.05 -3.94 -4.42
C SER A 98 2.28 -3.46 -5.86
N LEU A 99 2.91 -2.29 -6.05
CA LEU A 99 3.26 -1.79 -7.38
C LEU A 99 4.29 -2.69 -8.08
N LEU A 100 5.31 -3.15 -7.35
CA LEU A 100 6.29 -4.08 -7.90
C LEU A 100 5.67 -5.43 -8.29
N GLN A 101 4.67 -5.91 -7.52
CA GLN A 101 3.90 -7.10 -7.89
C GLN A 101 3.06 -6.88 -9.15
N TYR A 102 2.50 -5.69 -9.34
CA TYR A 102 1.77 -5.34 -10.55
C TYR A 102 2.69 -5.35 -11.78
N ILE A 103 3.83 -4.67 -11.71
CA ILE A 103 4.82 -4.64 -12.81
C ILE A 103 5.33 -6.04 -13.11
N TYR A 104 5.56 -6.88 -12.10
CA TYR A 104 5.98 -8.27 -12.31
C TYR A 104 4.96 -9.09 -13.12
N LYS A 105 3.66 -8.84 -12.95
CA LYS A 105 2.58 -9.51 -13.69
C LYS A 105 2.45 -9.01 -15.13
N GLN A 106 2.82 -7.75 -15.39
CA GLN A 106 2.77 -7.17 -16.72
C GLN A 106 4.05 -7.44 -17.52
N ASP A 107 5.18 -6.96 -17.01
CA ASP A 107 6.46 -6.93 -17.72
C ASP A 107 7.62 -7.32 -16.81
N ARG A 108 8.12 -8.54 -17.00
CA ARG A 108 9.22 -9.09 -16.21
C ARG A 108 10.54 -8.34 -16.43
N ALA A 109 10.79 -7.86 -17.65
CA ALA A 109 12.00 -7.11 -17.98
C ALA A 109 12.07 -5.76 -17.25
N LEU A 110 10.95 -5.03 -17.18
CA LEU A 110 10.86 -3.77 -16.47
C LEU A 110 11.02 -3.97 -14.95
N TYR A 111 10.44 -5.02 -14.40
CA TYR A 111 10.61 -5.39 -12.99
C TYR A 111 12.09 -5.59 -12.63
N VAL A 112 12.84 -6.36 -13.43
CA VAL A 112 14.27 -6.64 -13.17
C VAL A 112 15.10 -5.35 -13.22
N LYS A 113 14.82 -4.46 -14.18
CA LYS A 113 15.48 -3.14 -14.26
C LYS A 113 15.25 -2.34 -12.97
N LEU A 114 13.99 -2.14 -12.59
CA LEU A 114 13.63 -1.40 -11.37
C LEU A 114 14.25 -1.99 -10.09
N VAL A 115 14.25 -3.32 -9.96
CA VAL A 115 14.86 -4.00 -8.81
C VAL A 115 16.35 -3.74 -8.74
N THR A 116 17.05 -3.76 -9.88
CA THR A 116 18.49 -3.48 -9.99
C THR A 116 18.79 -2.02 -9.66
N ASP A 117 18.01 -1.09 -10.21
CA ASP A 117 18.21 0.36 -10.06
C ASP A 117 17.99 0.87 -8.63
N PHE A 118 17.08 0.23 -7.88
CA PHE A 118 16.72 0.59 -6.51
C PHE A 118 17.28 -0.36 -5.44
N GLY A 119 17.97 -1.44 -5.82
CA GLY A 119 18.58 -2.40 -4.89
C GLY A 119 17.56 -3.09 -3.96
N ILE A 120 16.36 -3.38 -4.46
CA ILE A 120 15.27 -3.93 -3.66
C ILE A 120 15.41 -5.45 -3.58
N ARG A 121 15.33 -6.04 -2.38
CA ARG A 121 15.25 -7.50 -2.24
C ARG A 121 13.94 -8.00 -2.87
N SER A 122 14.04 -8.87 -3.88
CA SER A 122 12.91 -9.33 -4.67
C SER A 122 11.85 -9.99 -3.79
N VAL A 123 10.65 -9.42 -3.79
CA VAL A 123 9.51 -9.98 -3.06
C VAL A 123 8.68 -10.83 -4.01
N VAL A 124 9.15 -12.04 -4.31
CA VAL A 124 8.34 -13.01 -5.04
C VAL A 124 7.38 -13.61 -4.01
N VAL A 125 6.17 -13.07 -3.92
CA VAL A 125 5.08 -13.82 -3.29
C VAL A 125 4.67 -14.84 -4.36
N SER A 126 5.31 -16.00 -4.32
CA SER A 126 4.87 -17.17 -5.07
C SER A 126 3.50 -17.54 -4.53
N ASP A 127 2.44 -17.07 -5.19
CA ASP A 127 1.07 -17.51 -4.99
C ASP A 127 0.97 -18.98 -5.41
N THR A 128 1.49 -19.89 -4.60
CA THR A 128 1.29 -21.34 -4.78
C THR A 128 -0.20 -21.70 -4.78
N ARG A 129 -1.06 -20.82 -4.23
CA ARG A 129 -2.53 -20.93 -4.24
C ARG A 129 -3.15 -20.69 -5.62
N GLY A 130 -2.54 -19.86 -6.48
CA GLY A 130 -3.04 -19.59 -7.84
C GLY A 130 -2.61 -20.64 -8.87
N ALA A 131 -1.41 -21.21 -8.69
CA ALA A 131 -0.92 -22.33 -9.50
C ALA A 131 -1.70 -23.63 -9.24
N ALA A 132 -2.22 -23.82 -8.02
CA ALA A 132 -3.05 -24.99 -7.68
C ALA A 132 -4.40 -25.00 -8.42
N ARG A 133 -5.09 -23.84 -8.52
CA ARG A 133 -6.41 -23.75 -9.19
C ARG A 133 -6.34 -24.01 -10.70
N LYS A 134 -5.27 -23.57 -11.36
CA LYS A 134 -5.05 -23.84 -12.80
C LYS A 134 -4.74 -25.32 -13.12
N LYS A 135 -4.29 -26.12 -12.14
CA LYS A 135 -4.09 -27.56 -12.34
C LYS A 135 -5.40 -28.35 -12.30
N GLU A 136 -6.36 -27.93 -11.47
CA GLU A 136 -7.69 -28.55 -11.41
C GLU A 136 -8.52 -28.27 -12.67
N GLU A 137 -8.47 -27.05 -13.22
CA GLU A 137 -9.20 -26.70 -14.44
C GLU A 137 -8.60 -27.32 -15.73
N ALA A 138 -7.32 -27.71 -15.72
CA ALA A 138 -6.65 -28.33 -16.86
C ALA A 138 -6.65 -29.87 -16.84
N ALA A 139 -7.16 -30.47 -15.76
CA ALA A 139 -7.26 -31.93 -15.58
C ALA A 139 -8.69 -32.46 -15.83
N VAL A 140 -9.64 -31.58 -16.18
CA VAL A 140 -11.03 -31.91 -16.57
C VAL A 140 -11.16 -31.94 -18.08
#